data_AF-A0A3D3MGH8-F1
#
_entry.id   AF-A0A3D3MGH8-F1
#
_cell.length_a   1.000
_cell.length_b   1.000
_cell.length_c   1.000
_cell.angle_alpha   90.00
_cell.angle_beta   90.00
_cell.angle_gamma   90.00
#
_symmetry.space_group_name_H-M   'P 1'
#
loop_
_entity.id
_entity.type
_entity.pdbx_description
1 polymer ?
#
loop_
_entity_poly.entity_id
_entity_poly.type
_entity_poly.pdbx_seq_one_letter_code
_entity_poly.pdbx_strand_id
1 'polypeptide(L)'
;AGEYAIGKIHGIQNYGRGTGYYYLYTFKVGDKEYKGRCDGKLPFSRGPKNIDKRFLVLYLKHNIYNNTLYITIPVDDGIKSNAELKKWMSIHQEMKSKLDSIPGTGFFFENYF
;
A
#
# COMPACT_ATOMS: atom_id res chain seq x y z
N ALA A 1 -11.20 -5.97 -10.59
CA ALA A 1 -10.90 -4.54 -10.40
C ALA A 1 -10.05 -4.35 -9.14
N GLY A 2 -9.07 -3.46 -9.20
CA GLY A 2 -8.32 -3.02 -8.01
C GLY A 2 -9.16 -2.07 -7.16
N GLU A 3 -8.96 -2.10 -5.85
CA GLU A 3 -9.51 -1.17 -4.88
C GLU A 3 -8.37 -0.58 -4.03
N TYR A 4 -8.70 0.38 -3.18
CA TYR A 4 -7.73 1.11 -2.38
C TYR A 4 -8.20 1.33 -0.94
N ALA A 5 -7.24 1.40 -0.03
CA ALA A 5 -7.44 1.68 1.39
C ALA A 5 -6.29 2.55 1.92
N ILE A 6 -6.45 3.07 3.13
CA ILE A 6 -5.37 3.71 3.88
C ILE A 6 -4.65 2.63 4.66
N GLY A 7 -3.34 2.50 4.40
CA GLY A 7 -2.45 1.67 5.19
C GLY A 7 -1.60 2.49 6.13
N LYS A 8 -1.26 1.90 7.28
CA LYS A 8 -0.33 2.45 8.26
C LYS A 8 0.86 1.51 8.41
N ILE A 9 2.07 2.04 8.24
CA ILE A 9 3.30 1.28 8.52
C ILE A 9 3.45 1.19 10.03
N HIS A 10 3.57 -0.03 10.55
CA HIS A 10 3.74 -0.27 11.99
C HIS A 10 5.11 -0.87 12.32
N GLY A 11 5.91 -1.23 11.32
CA GLY A 11 7.22 -1.82 11.57
C GLY A 11 8.05 -2.03 10.31
N ILE A 12 9.30 -2.39 10.54
CA ILE A 12 10.27 -2.71 9.51
C ILE A 12 10.95 -4.03 9.87
N GLN A 13 11.10 -4.90 8.88
CA GLN A 13 11.77 -6.19 9.03
C GLN A 13 12.92 -6.31 8.03
N ASN A 14 14.15 -6.45 8.52
CA ASN A 14 15.31 -6.66 7.66
C ASN A 14 15.27 -8.03 6.97
N TYR A 15 15.87 -8.13 5.78
CA TYR A 15 16.02 -9.40 5.06
C TYR A 15 17.06 -10.35 5.68
N GLY A 16 17.68 -9.98 6.81
CA GLY A 16 18.68 -10.77 7.52
C GLY A 16 20.12 -10.42 7.16
N ARG A 17 20.54 -10.52 5.88
CA ARG A 17 21.96 -10.42 5.45
C ARG A 17 22.33 -9.16 4.65
N GLY A 18 21.80 -8.01 5.04
CA GLY A 18 22.50 -6.73 4.79
C GLY A 18 22.06 -5.86 3.61
N THR A 19 21.11 -6.25 2.76
CA THR A 19 20.60 -5.35 1.71
C THR A 19 19.09 -5.44 1.55
N GLY A 20 18.37 -4.55 2.24
CA GLY A 20 16.92 -4.38 2.10
C GLY A 20 16.10 -4.76 3.33
N TYR A 21 14.85 -4.33 3.32
CA TYR A 21 13.90 -4.51 4.41
C TYR A 21 12.46 -4.50 3.88
N TYR A 22 11.56 -5.17 4.59
CA TYR A 22 10.13 -5.06 4.39
C TYR A 22 9.56 -3.96 5.27
N TYR A 23 8.69 -3.15 4.70
CA TYR A 23 7.70 -2.43 5.50
C TYR A 23 6.58 -3.39 5.89
N LEU A 24 6.24 -3.41 7.17
CA LEU A 24 5.07 -4.10 7.70
C LEU A 24 3.97 -3.06 7.90
N TYR A 25 2.80 -3.31 7.29
CA TYR A 25 1.69 -2.37 7.33
C TYR A 25 0.36 -3.06 7.61
N THR A 26 -0.57 -2.27 8.14
CA THR A 26 -1.97 -2.64 8.34
C THR A 26 -2.85 -1.75 7.49
N PHE A 27 -3.99 -2.26 7.03
CA PHE A 27 -5.02 -1.46 6.35
C PHE A 27 -6.40 -2.02 6.66
N LYS A 28 -7.43 -1.19 6.58
CA LYS A 28 -8.82 -1.59 6.88
C LYS A 28 -9.69 -1.59 5.63
N VAL A 29 -10.52 -2.61 5.50
CA VAL A 29 -11.57 -2.70 4.49
C VAL A 29 -12.88 -3.05 5.21
N GLY A 30 -13.79 -2.07 5.28
CA GLY A 30 -14.93 -2.14 6.20
C GLY A 30 -14.45 -2.21 7.65
N ASP A 31 -15.02 -3.13 8.43
CA ASP A 31 -14.67 -3.34 9.84
C ASP A 31 -13.49 -4.30 10.05
N LYS A 32 -12.92 -4.84 8.96
CA LYS A 32 -11.82 -5.81 9.02
C LYS A 32 -10.48 -5.15 8.79
N GLU A 33 -9.51 -5.52 9.62
CA GLU A 33 -8.11 -5.12 9.48
C GLU A 33 -7.29 -6.25 8.86
N TYR A 34 -6.43 -5.86 7.92
CA TYR A 34 -5.56 -6.73 7.15
C TYR A 34 -4.11 -6.32 7.35
N LYS A 35 -3.20 -7.29 7.26
CA LYS A 35 -1.75 -7.09 7.32
C LYS A 35 -1.13 -7.35 5.97
N GLY A 36 -0.13 -6.55 5.63
CA GLY A 36 0.65 -6.69 4.41
C GLY A 36 2.12 -6.43 4.66
N ARG A 37 2.94 -6.82 3.70
CA ARG A 37 4.35 -6.46 3.63
C ARG A 37 4.71 -6.02 2.22
N CYS A 38 5.62 -5.07 2.10
CA CYS A 38 6.17 -4.66 0.80
C CYS A 38 7.64 -4.29 0.93
N ASP A 39 8.38 -4.39 -0.16
CA ASP A 39 9.79 -4.03 -0.18
C ASP A 39 10.00 -2.53 0.08
N GLY A 40 10.94 -2.24 0.96
CA GLY A 40 11.41 -0.90 1.23
C GLY A 40 12.24 -0.36 0.08
N LYS A 41 11.65 0.46 -0.78
CA LYS A 41 12.37 1.11 -1.89
C LYS A 41 13.30 2.26 -1.47
N LEU A 42 13.23 2.68 -0.20
CA LEU A 42 14.07 3.75 0.35
C LEU A 42 15.27 3.16 1.09
N PRO A 43 16.40 3.88 1.21
CA PRO A 43 17.50 3.46 2.09
C PRO A 43 17.01 3.16 3.50
N PHE A 44 17.57 2.13 4.15
CA PHE A 44 17.15 1.71 5.50
C PHE A 44 17.23 2.85 6.52
N SER A 45 18.16 3.81 6.39
CA SER A 45 18.22 5.00 7.26
C SER A 45 17.00 5.93 7.18
N ARG A 46 16.28 5.91 6.06
CA ARG A 46 15.04 6.67 5.86
C ARG A 46 13.79 5.82 6.10
N GLY A 47 13.93 4.50 6.06
CA GLY A 47 12.85 3.55 6.28
C GLY A 47 12.06 3.82 7.57
N PRO A 48 12.71 3.78 8.75
CA PRO A 48 12.06 3.98 10.04
C PRO A 48 11.32 5.31 10.19
N LYS A 49 11.70 6.35 9.42
CA LYS A 49 11.00 7.65 9.44
C LYS A 49 9.58 7.60 8.88
N ASN A 50 9.18 6.47 8.29
CA ASN A 50 7.84 6.25 7.77
C ASN A 50 6.98 5.35 8.68
N ILE A 51 7.52 4.88 9.81
CA ILE A 51 6.71 4.25 10.84
C ILE A 51 5.65 5.25 11.31
N ASP A 52 4.46 4.74 11.57
CA ASP A 52 3.25 5.48 11.93
C ASP A 52 2.64 6.38 10.84
N LYS A 53 3.31 6.55 9.70
CA LYS A 53 2.76 7.29 8.58
C LYS A 53 1.73 6.49 7.80
N ARG A 54 0.80 7.22 7.19
CA ARG A 54 -0.29 6.71 6.37
C ARG A 54 0.03 6.81 4.88
N PHE A 55 -0.23 5.74 4.16
CA PHE A 55 0.01 5.65 2.72
C PHE A 55 -1.13 4.91 2.03
N LEU A 56 -1.20 5.06 0.72
CA LEU A 56 -2.18 4.34 -0.09
C LEU A 56 -1.82 2.85 -0.16
N VAL A 57 -2.77 1.98 0.14
CA VAL A 57 -2.70 0.54 -0.15
C VAL A 57 -3.62 0.26 -1.31
N LEU A 58 -3.13 -0.45 -2.31
CA LEU A 58 -3.93 -0.96 -3.40
C LEU A 58 -4.07 -2.47 -3.24
N TYR A 59 -5.26 -3.01 -3.44
CA TYR A 59 -5.54 -4.44 -3.28
C TYR A 59 -6.53 -4.94 -4.33
N LEU A 60 -6.51 -6.25 -4.60
CA LEU A 60 -7.47 -6.87 -5.50
C LEU A 60 -8.74 -7.25 -4.74
N LYS A 61 -9.90 -6.76 -5.19
CA LYS A 61 -11.20 -6.98 -4.54
C LYS A 61 -11.51 -8.46 -4.27
N HIS A 62 -11.16 -9.34 -5.21
CA HIS A 62 -11.40 -10.78 -5.12
C HIS A 62 -10.27 -11.56 -4.42
N ASN A 63 -9.15 -10.90 -4.10
CA ASN A 63 -8.05 -11.49 -3.36
C ASN A 63 -7.28 -10.39 -2.60
N ILE A 64 -7.78 -10.06 -1.41
CA ILE A 64 -7.24 -8.98 -0.57
C ILE A 64 -5.80 -9.23 -0.10
N TYR A 65 -5.34 -10.50 -0.11
CA TYR A 65 -3.96 -10.84 0.21
C TYR A 65 -2.99 -10.46 -0.91
N ASN A 66 -3.49 -10.25 -2.13
CA ASN A 66 -2.75 -9.55 -3.17
C ASN A 66 -2.96 -8.04 -2.97
N ASN A 67 -2.12 -7.46 -2.11
CA ASN A 67 -2.10 -6.04 -1.77
C ASN A 67 -0.68 -5.47 -1.87
N THR A 68 -0.58 -4.16 -2.06
CA THR A 68 0.70 -3.43 -2.08
C THR A 68 0.51 -2.03 -1.51
N LEU A 69 1.40 -1.66 -0.58
CA LEU A 69 1.51 -0.30 -0.04
C LEU A 69 2.39 0.56 -0.94
N TYR A 70 1.89 1.74 -1.32
CA TYR A 70 2.59 2.71 -2.15
C TYR A 70 3.14 3.83 -1.28
N ILE A 71 4.35 3.64 -0.75
CA ILE A 71 5.04 4.63 0.10
C ILE A 71 5.31 5.98 -0.58
N THR A 72 5.23 6.02 -1.92
CA THR A 72 5.37 7.24 -2.71
C THR A 72 4.10 8.08 -2.74
N ILE A 73 3.03 7.57 -2.13
CA ILE A 73 1.72 8.21 -2.06
C ILE A 73 1.34 8.36 -0.58
N PRO A 74 1.89 9.36 0.12
CA PRO A 74 1.46 9.67 1.48
C PRO A 74 0.00 10.12 1.47
N VAL A 75 -0.74 9.66 2.46
CA VAL A 75 -2.14 10.06 2.67
C VAL A 75 -2.16 11.03 3.84
N ASP A 76 -2.81 12.17 3.65
CA ASP A 76 -2.89 13.22 4.67
C ASP A 76 -3.58 12.71 5.95
N ASP A 77 -3.09 13.17 7.10
CA ASP A 77 -3.58 12.73 8.40
C ASP A 77 -5.03 13.15 8.68
N GLY A 78 -5.52 14.17 7.97
CA GLY A 78 -6.89 14.66 7.99
C GLY A 78 -7.90 13.72 7.31
N ILE A 79 -7.47 12.76 6.50
CA ILE A 79 -8.36 11.77 5.87
C ILE A 79 -8.66 10.67 6.88
N LYS A 80 -9.89 10.67 7.39
CA LYS A 80 -10.37 9.76 8.46
C LYS A 80 -11.36 8.72 7.96
N SER A 81 -11.89 8.87 6.75
CA SER A 81 -12.91 7.97 6.19
C SER A 81 -12.65 7.57 4.73
N ASN A 82 -13.22 6.42 4.33
CA ASN A 82 -13.21 5.97 2.94
C ASN A 82 -13.93 6.93 1.98
N ALA A 83 -14.91 7.70 2.47
CA ALA A 83 -15.61 8.70 1.69
C ALA A 83 -14.71 9.90 1.38
N GLU A 84 -13.94 10.37 2.37
CA GLU A 84 -12.92 11.41 2.19
C GLU A 84 -11.79 10.93 1.29
N LEU A 85 -11.36 9.67 1.44
CA LEU A 85 -10.36 9.07 0.56
C LEU A 85 -10.86 9.01 -0.89
N LYS A 86 -12.12 8.63 -1.12
CA LYS A 86 -12.75 8.65 -2.45
C LYS A 86 -12.76 10.05 -3.06
N LYS A 87 -13.10 11.07 -2.27
CA LYS A 87 -13.04 12.47 -2.71
C LYS A 87 -11.61 12.90 -3.04
N TRP A 88 -10.66 12.57 -2.17
CA TRP A 88 -9.23 12.83 -2.38
C TRP A 88 -8.73 12.18 -3.68
N MET A 89 -9.04 10.91 -3.89
CA MET A 89 -8.69 10.17 -5.12
C MET A 89 -9.33 10.75 -6.39
N SER A 90 -10.49 11.40 -6.27
CA SER A 90 -11.17 12.05 -7.41
C SER A 90 -10.52 13.38 -7.79
N ILE A 91 -9.85 14.03 -6.83
CA ILE A 91 -9.06 15.26 -7.04
C ILE A 91 -7.68 14.91 -7.60
N HIS A 92 -7.09 13.78 -7.19
CA HIS A 92 -5.79 13.28 -7.63
C HIS A 92 -5.90 12.31 -8.82
N GLN A 93 -6.37 12.79 -9.98
CA GLN A 93 -6.56 11.96 -11.18
C GLN A 93 -5.28 11.25 -11.65
N GLU A 94 -4.10 11.78 -11.36
CA GLU A 94 -2.80 11.13 -11.61
C GLU A 94 -2.67 9.76 -10.92
N MET A 95 -3.43 9.52 -9.84
CA MET A 95 -3.48 8.23 -9.15
C MET A 95 -4.43 7.25 -9.83
N LYS A 96 -5.41 7.75 -10.60
CA LYS A 96 -6.38 6.92 -11.32
C LYS A 96 -5.68 6.08 -12.38
N SER A 97 -4.75 6.66 -13.14
CA SER A 97 -3.94 5.91 -14.10
C SER A 97 -3.10 4.82 -13.45
N LYS A 98 -2.56 5.05 -12.24
CA LYS A 98 -1.82 4.02 -11.48
C LYS A 98 -2.74 2.90 -11.00
N LEU A 99 -3.95 3.22 -10.55
CA LEU A 99 -4.98 2.27 -10.16
C LEU A 99 -5.44 1.40 -11.33
N ASP A 100 -5.73 2.02 -12.47
CA ASP A 100 -6.16 1.36 -13.70
C ASP A 100 -5.03 0.49 -14.29
N SER A 101 -3.77 0.87 -14.03
CA SER A 101 -2.58 0.11 -14.43
C SER A 101 -2.25 -1.05 -13.50
N ILE A 102 -2.93 -1.23 -12.35
CA ILE A 102 -2.76 -2.45 -11.56
C ILE A 102 -3.43 -3.57 -12.34
N PRO A 103 -2.66 -4.50 -12.89
CA PRO A 103 -3.27 -5.54 -13.67
C PRO A 103 -4.15 -6.41 -12.77
N GLY A 104 -5.22 -6.95 -13.36
CA GLY A 104 -6.00 -8.00 -12.71
C GLY A 104 -5.10 -9.18 -12.31
N THR A 105 -5.57 -9.99 -11.36
CA THR A 105 -4.86 -11.14 -10.77
C THR A 105 -4.07 -12.01 -11.77
N GLY A 106 -4.47 -12.08 -13.04
CA GLY A 106 -3.79 -12.86 -14.08
C GLY A 106 -2.36 -12.43 -14.42
N PHE A 107 -2.01 -11.14 -14.35
CA PHE A 107 -0.68 -10.66 -14.78
C PHE A 107 0.44 -10.92 -13.76
N PHE A 108 0.07 -11.18 -12.50
CA PHE A 108 1.02 -11.54 -11.45
C PHE A 108 1.49 -13.01 -11.56
N PHE A 109 0.74 -13.88 -12.23
CA PHE A 109 1.13 -15.29 -12.41
C PHE A 109 2.06 -15.51 -13.62
N GLU A 110 2.03 -14.65 -14.64
CA GLU A 110 2.86 -14.83 -15.85
C GLU A 110 4.31 -14.31 -15.74
N ASN A 111 4.67 -13.61 -14.66
CA ASN A 111 6.04 -13.06 -14.49
C ASN A 111 6.83 -13.70 -13.33
N TYR A 112 6.36 -14.83 -12.79
CA TYR A 112 7.02 -15.53 -11.68
C TYR A 112 7.15 -17.05 -11.89
N PHE A 113 7.20 -17.51 -13.14
CA PHE A 113 7.70 -18.85 -13.51
C PHE A 113 8.77 -18.76 -14.59
#